data_AF-A0A4Y8X0V4-F1
#
_entry.id   AF-A0A4Y8X0V4-F1
#
_cell.length_a   1.000
_cell.length_b   1.000
_cell.length_c   1.000
_cell.angle_alpha   90.00
_cell.angle_beta   90.00
_cell.angle_gamma   90.00
#
_symmetry.space_group_name_H-M   'P 1'
#
loop_
_entity.id
_entity.type
_entity.pdbx_description
1 polymer ?
#
loop_
_entity_poly.entity_id
_entity_poly.type
_entity_poly.pdbx_seq_one_letter_code
_entity_poly.pdbx_strand_id
1 'polypeptide(L)'
;MESPVQHRLDRLVAAHPAGGDAGALAVAVTTVGGDHYTAGPIEPVVLASLAAPVVLALAVEDLGPERVGEAVATVPRADELHRLELEPGTGRPLHALQNAGVVTLAGMLKGRGGRDRGARLLQLLAALIGRETAPTEAAVRAESRAQHHTRAAAWLLRSAGTLDADPEAVLEDVALLRAAPVTVADLALLAGTLAAHGVHPVTGERVLGAETVRAVLSTLDACGMDTLDGAWAFDVGQPGWVSSRGGTVLVVVPGHMGIAVHSAREAEDDDVLPRAALETLRTLVRDFELHPSQAAGSPRAAFRSHYRLDQAPSGSMRTARVLEALAAHADRAHVIELGGHVGFSQVDALAHVLRTLPKALETLVLDIRSVSSVSRAAHGIVAQWFAGALADGLDVLVVDRDTDTMEALLAAAEEDGVDLPDPRTDDGDETRPASTGAAFRFFDSRSRAAQWAEQRLLARHAPELLPETAEEAAMAPLLQHLSEEDARTLESMMDDRVYEDGQIIRRAGQPFGGIYVITSGRVELTGQGTGGRRVRRTVLTPGMTFGESALGQPGRQPSTVRARGRVTTRVLTAQVMYALQEASPRLALVLWEALARDAYTALGQLIRETGALQD
;
A
#
# COMPACT_ATOMS: atom_id res chain seq x y z
N MET A 1 13.57 3.47 -11.02
CA MET A 1 13.26 4.31 -9.87
C MET A 1 13.93 3.76 -8.62
N GLU A 2 14.73 4.56 -7.93
CA GLU A 2 15.28 4.22 -6.61
C GLU A 2 14.13 4.28 -5.59
N SER A 3 14.06 3.33 -4.66
CA SER A 3 12.93 3.26 -3.72
C SER A 3 12.93 4.47 -2.77
N PRO A 4 11.78 5.11 -2.48
CA PRO A 4 11.68 6.17 -1.47
C PRO A 4 12.23 5.73 -0.09
N VAL A 5 12.08 4.45 0.23
CA VAL A 5 12.63 3.84 1.44
C VAL A 5 14.16 3.89 1.41
N GLN A 6 14.77 3.49 0.29
CA GLN A 6 16.21 3.54 0.09
C GLN A 6 16.74 4.97 0.23
N HIS A 7 16.10 5.94 -0.44
CA HIS A 7 16.46 7.35 -0.34
C HIS A 7 16.41 7.87 1.11
N ARG A 8 15.40 7.45 1.89
CA ARG A 8 15.31 7.82 3.32
C ARG A 8 16.46 7.22 4.13
N LEU A 9 16.80 5.96 3.92
CA LEU A 9 17.92 5.30 4.61
C LEU A 9 19.26 5.98 4.27
N ASP A 10 19.48 6.33 3.01
CA ASP A 10 20.70 7.02 2.58
C ASP A 10 20.84 8.39 3.24
N ARG A 11 19.74 9.15 3.36
CA ARG A 11 19.72 10.42 4.11
C ARG A 11 20.04 10.25 5.59
N LEU A 12 19.55 9.18 6.23
CA LEU A 12 19.81 8.91 7.65
C LEU A 12 21.28 8.60 7.91
N VAL A 13 21.90 7.80 7.03
CA VAL A 13 23.32 7.49 7.10
C VAL A 13 24.17 8.73 6.78
N ALA A 14 23.79 9.52 5.77
CA ALA A 14 24.50 10.75 5.42
C ALA A 14 24.47 11.81 6.54
N ALA A 15 23.43 11.82 7.39
CA ALA A 15 23.35 12.68 8.57
C ALA A 15 24.36 12.30 9.67
N HIS A 16 24.96 11.11 9.60
CA HIS A 16 25.95 10.57 10.54
C HIS A 16 27.25 10.17 9.81
N PRO A 17 27.98 11.12 9.20
CA PRO A 17 29.11 10.81 8.35
C PRO A 17 30.24 10.12 9.10
N ALA A 18 30.93 9.20 8.42
CA ALA A 18 32.12 8.53 8.94
C ALA A 18 33.27 9.55 9.08
N GLY A 19 33.38 10.17 10.25
CA GLY A 19 34.44 11.11 10.60
C GLY A 19 34.12 11.91 11.87
N GLY A 20 34.99 11.81 12.88
CA GLY A 20 34.79 12.39 14.22
C GLY A 20 34.34 11.35 15.25
N ASP A 21 33.71 11.79 16.34
CA ASP A 21 33.22 10.93 17.44
C ASP A 21 32.12 9.92 17.01
N ALA A 22 31.51 10.03 15.83
CA ALA A 22 30.27 9.30 15.51
C ALA A 22 30.43 7.82 15.04
N GLY A 23 31.62 7.37 14.61
CA GLY A 23 31.81 6.05 13.99
C GLY A 23 31.02 5.89 12.67
N ALA A 24 31.23 4.80 11.93
CA ALA A 24 30.43 4.52 10.73
C ALA A 24 29.07 3.92 11.10
N LEU A 25 27.98 4.47 10.55
CA LEU A 25 26.59 4.01 10.75
C LEU A 25 26.13 3.19 9.55
N ALA A 26 25.53 2.03 9.82
CA ALA A 26 24.89 1.19 8.81
C ALA A 26 23.47 0.83 9.24
N VAL A 27 22.54 0.79 8.29
CA VAL A 27 21.13 0.45 8.51
C VAL A 27 20.65 -0.49 7.42
N ALA A 28 19.85 -1.47 7.80
CA ALA A 28 19.17 -2.36 6.88
C ALA A 28 17.71 -2.57 7.30
N VAL A 29 16.85 -2.74 6.31
CA VAL A 29 15.41 -2.95 6.48
C VAL A 29 14.97 -4.07 5.54
N THR A 30 14.22 -5.04 6.07
CA THR A 30 13.57 -6.10 5.28
C THR A 30 12.07 -6.07 5.52
N THR A 31 11.28 -5.79 4.49
CA THR A 31 9.81 -5.81 4.60
C THR A 31 9.28 -7.23 4.58
N VAL A 32 8.09 -7.47 5.14
CA VAL A 32 7.43 -8.78 5.03
C VAL A 32 7.04 -9.14 3.58
N GLY A 33 7.05 -8.15 2.68
CA GLY A 33 6.87 -8.33 1.24
C GLY A 33 8.14 -8.80 0.50
N GLY A 34 9.28 -8.89 1.20
CA GLY A 34 10.55 -9.37 0.66
C GLY A 34 11.46 -8.28 0.09
N ASP A 35 11.07 -7.01 0.15
CA ASP A 35 11.97 -5.91 -0.23
C ASP A 35 13.06 -5.74 0.83
N HIS A 36 14.30 -5.54 0.37
CA HIS A 36 15.47 -5.43 1.21
C HIS A 36 16.24 -4.15 0.86
N TYR A 37 16.44 -3.29 1.85
CA TYR A 37 17.07 -1.97 1.70
C TYR A 37 18.26 -1.86 2.67
N THR A 38 19.36 -1.30 2.20
CA THR A 38 20.59 -1.13 3.00
C THR A 38 21.25 0.21 2.72
N ALA A 39 21.73 0.90 3.76
CA ALA A 39 22.55 2.09 3.63
C ALA A 39 23.74 2.03 4.61
N GLY A 40 24.89 2.59 4.22
CA GLY A 40 26.13 2.54 4.99
C GLY A 40 26.97 1.26 4.78
N PRO A 41 28.09 1.09 5.50
CA PRO A 41 28.99 -0.04 5.32
C PRO A 41 28.39 -1.37 5.82
N ILE A 42 28.47 -2.41 4.98
CA ILE A 42 27.85 -3.72 5.23
C ILE A 42 28.92 -4.74 5.70
N GLU A 43 29.88 -4.29 6.50
CA GLU A 43 30.96 -5.15 6.96
C GLU A 43 30.43 -6.21 7.95
N PRO A 44 30.88 -7.48 7.85
CA PRO A 44 30.46 -8.50 8.80
C PRO A 44 30.97 -8.23 10.22
N VAL A 45 30.08 -8.37 11.19
CA VAL A 45 30.35 -8.40 12.63
C VAL A 45 30.09 -9.81 13.18
N VAL A 46 30.61 -10.11 14.37
CA VAL A 46 30.26 -11.35 15.08
C VAL A 46 28.85 -11.24 15.66
N LEU A 47 28.09 -12.34 15.62
CA LEU A 47 26.71 -12.37 16.12
C LEU A 47 26.60 -12.07 17.63
N ALA A 48 27.60 -12.45 18.44
CA ALA A 48 27.69 -12.14 19.87
C ALA A 48 26.36 -12.41 20.64
N SER A 49 25.89 -11.51 21.50
CA SER A 49 24.66 -11.71 22.28
C SER A 49 23.40 -11.79 21.42
N LEU A 50 23.42 -11.34 20.15
CA LEU A 50 22.31 -11.51 19.21
C LEU A 50 22.06 -12.97 18.82
N ALA A 51 22.91 -13.90 19.29
CA ALA A 51 22.68 -15.33 19.21
C ALA A 51 21.52 -15.82 20.10
N ALA A 52 21.17 -15.09 21.17
CA ALA A 52 20.21 -15.58 22.17
C ALA A 52 18.79 -15.85 21.62
N PRO A 53 18.20 -14.99 20.77
CA PRO A 53 16.93 -15.28 20.11
C PRO A 53 16.96 -16.54 19.23
N VAL A 54 18.11 -16.86 18.61
CA VAL A 54 18.27 -18.07 17.78
C VAL A 54 18.25 -19.33 18.65
N VAL A 55 18.92 -19.29 19.81
CA VAL A 55 18.91 -20.38 20.79
C VAL A 55 17.50 -20.60 21.34
N LEU A 56 16.80 -19.51 21.70
CA LEU A 56 15.41 -19.57 22.15
C LEU A 56 14.50 -20.17 21.09
N ALA A 57 14.60 -19.70 19.84
CA ALA A 57 13.80 -20.21 18.74
C ALA A 57 13.98 -21.72 18.55
N LEU A 58 15.22 -22.21 18.50
CA LEU A 58 15.49 -23.64 18.33
C LEU A 58 15.01 -24.47 19.53
N ALA A 59 15.12 -23.93 20.75
CA ALA A 59 14.63 -24.60 21.95
C ALA A 59 13.11 -24.76 21.94
N VAL A 60 12.36 -23.75 21.48
CA VAL A 60 10.91 -23.83 21.36
C VAL A 60 10.51 -24.81 20.24
N GLU A 61 11.20 -24.81 19.09
CA GLU A 61 10.98 -25.81 18.02
C GLU A 61 11.22 -27.25 18.51
N ASP A 62 12.23 -27.45 19.36
CA ASP A 62 12.55 -28.78 19.88
C ASP A 62 11.59 -29.24 20.99
N LEU A 63 11.23 -28.34 21.90
CA LEU A 63 10.66 -28.70 23.20
C LEU A 63 9.22 -28.20 23.40
N GLY A 64 8.77 -27.26 22.59
CA GLY A 64 7.52 -26.52 22.79
C GLY A 64 7.66 -25.39 23.82
N PRO A 65 6.78 -24.37 23.76
CA PRO A 65 6.86 -23.18 24.62
C PRO A 65 6.64 -23.50 26.10
N GLU A 66 5.82 -24.50 26.44
CA GLU A 66 5.56 -24.88 27.82
C GLU A 66 6.84 -25.39 28.50
N ARG A 67 7.56 -26.29 27.83
CA ARG A 67 8.79 -26.88 28.39
C ARG A 67 9.93 -25.86 28.49
N VAL A 68 9.98 -24.90 27.56
CA VAL A 68 10.90 -23.77 27.63
C VAL A 68 10.56 -22.86 28.83
N GLY A 69 9.29 -22.54 29.05
CA GLY A 69 8.83 -21.74 30.19
C GLY A 69 9.02 -22.41 31.57
N GLU A 70 9.06 -23.74 31.62
CA GLU A 70 9.46 -24.47 32.83
C GLU A 70 10.95 -24.30 33.15
N ALA A 71 11.80 -24.20 32.12
CA ALA A 71 13.25 -24.16 32.26
C ALA A 71 13.79 -22.74 32.47
N VAL A 72 13.11 -21.73 31.93
CA VAL A 72 13.52 -20.32 31.97
C VAL A 72 12.29 -19.44 32.18
N ALA A 73 12.39 -18.43 33.06
CA ALA A 73 11.30 -17.48 33.31
C ALA A 73 11.21 -16.40 32.19
N THR A 74 10.34 -15.41 32.39
CA THR A 74 10.27 -14.18 31.57
C THR A 74 10.08 -12.98 32.50
N VAL A 75 11.09 -12.72 33.34
CA VAL A 75 11.07 -11.65 34.34
C VAL A 75 11.97 -10.50 33.88
N PRO A 76 11.41 -9.32 33.57
CA PRO A 76 12.19 -8.15 33.16
C PRO A 76 12.91 -7.50 34.36
N ARG A 77 14.18 -7.12 34.17
CA ARG A 77 15.11 -6.52 35.13
C ARG A 77 16.12 -5.62 34.41
N ALA A 78 16.66 -4.60 35.08
CA ALA A 78 17.75 -3.79 34.52
C ALA A 78 19.10 -4.55 34.58
N ASP A 79 20.01 -4.27 33.64
CA ASP A 79 21.39 -4.82 33.56
C ASP A 79 21.41 -6.37 33.54
N GLU A 80 20.81 -6.97 32.51
CA GLU A 80 20.41 -8.38 32.52
C GLU A 80 21.46 -9.37 32.02
N LEU A 81 22.31 -9.00 31.05
CA LEU A 81 23.07 -10.01 30.31
C LEU A 81 24.07 -10.75 31.20
N HIS A 82 24.77 -10.02 32.06
CA HIS A 82 25.89 -10.54 32.86
C HIS A 82 25.52 -10.97 34.28
N ARG A 83 24.26 -10.76 34.71
CA ARG A 83 23.82 -11.14 36.05
C ARG A 83 23.76 -12.66 36.19
N LEU A 84 24.24 -13.13 37.34
CA LEU A 84 24.23 -14.53 37.75
C LEU A 84 23.04 -14.85 38.66
N GLU A 85 22.02 -13.99 38.70
CA GLU A 85 20.83 -14.22 39.52
C GLU A 85 19.93 -15.29 38.89
N LEU A 86 19.42 -16.18 39.74
CA LEU A 86 18.45 -17.20 39.40
C LEU A 86 17.19 -16.98 40.21
N GLU A 87 16.04 -17.41 39.70
CA GLU A 87 14.77 -17.30 40.40
C GLU A 87 14.85 -18.04 41.75
N PRO A 88 14.52 -17.37 42.88
CA PRO A 88 14.55 -18.00 44.19
C PRO A 88 13.65 -19.23 44.26
N GLY A 89 14.16 -20.33 44.80
CA GLY A 89 13.42 -21.57 45.02
C GLY A 89 13.36 -22.51 43.83
N THR A 90 13.33 -22.01 42.59
CA THR A 90 13.30 -22.85 41.38
C THR A 90 14.68 -23.00 40.73
N GLY A 91 15.58 -22.02 40.93
CA GLY A 91 16.89 -21.99 40.31
C GLY A 91 16.87 -21.76 38.80
N ARG A 92 15.72 -21.38 38.22
CA ARG A 92 15.61 -21.12 36.79
C ARG A 92 16.21 -19.75 36.43
N PRO A 93 16.83 -19.58 35.26
CA PRO A 93 17.22 -18.26 34.76
C PRO A 93 16.00 -17.34 34.64
N LEU A 94 16.21 -16.03 34.83
CA LEU A 94 15.16 -15.01 34.84
C LEU A 94 14.53 -14.76 33.45
N HIS A 95 15.30 -14.93 32.37
CA HIS A 95 14.81 -14.86 30.99
C HIS A 95 15.76 -15.58 30.04
N ALA A 96 15.31 -15.83 28.81
CA ALA A 96 16.05 -16.61 27.82
C ALA A 96 17.23 -15.86 27.18
N LEU A 97 17.24 -14.53 27.26
CA LEU A 97 18.23 -13.69 26.58
C LEU A 97 19.51 -13.47 27.41
N GLN A 98 19.45 -13.60 28.73
CA GLN A 98 20.64 -13.55 29.59
C GLN A 98 21.54 -14.78 29.41
N ASN A 99 22.81 -14.64 29.80
CA ASN A 99 23.80 -15.70 29.69
C ASN A 99 23.36 -17.04 30.30
N ALA A 100 22.75 -17.02 31.49
CA ALA A 100 22.23 -18.22 32.13
C ALA A 100 21.07 -18.86 31.34
N GLY A 101 20.18 -18.04 30.75
CA GLY A 101 19.08 -18.51 29.91
C GLY A 101 19.60 -19.20 28.66
N VAL A 102 20.54 -18.56 27.96
CA VAL A 102 21.19 -19.13 26.76
C VAL A 102 21.84 -20.47 27.07
N VAL A 103 22.60 -20.58 28.18
CA VAL A 103 23.25 -21.84 28.57
C VAL A 103 22.23 -22.93 28.91
N THR A 104 21.20 -22.61 29.70
CA THR A 104 20.14 -23.58 30.02
C THR A 104 19.47 -24.10 28.76
N LEU A 105 19.05 -23.21 27.86
CA LEU A 105 18.35 -23.61 26.63
C LEU A 105 19.27 -24.37 25.67
N ALA A 106 20.50 -23.91 25.46
CA ALA A 106 21.50 -24.62 24.64
C ALA A 106 21.79 -26.03 25.18
N GLY A 107 21.84 -26.18 26.52
CA GLY A 107 21.99 -27.46 27.19
C GLY A 107 20.85 -28.45 26.92
N MET A 108 19.64 -27.96 26.69
CA MET A 108 18.44 -28.76 26.46
C MET A 108 18.17 -29.12 24.99
N LEU A 109 18.91 -28.53 24.04
CA LEU A 109 18.71 -28.79 22.61
C LEU A 109 18.96 -30.26 22.26
N LYS A 110 18.13 -30.81 21.37
CA LYS A 110 18.25 -32.22 20.96
C LYS A 110 19.46 -32.42 20.04
N GLY A 111 20.34 -33.36 20.34
CA GLY A 111 21.39 -33.84 19.41
C GLY A 111 20.87 -34.84 18.36
N ARG A 112 19.64 -34.67 17.85
CA ARG A 112 18.96 -35.74 17.07
C ARG A 112 19.58 -35.93 15.67
N GLY A 113 19.77 -37.19 15.27
CA GLY A 113 20.13 -37.57 13.89
C GLY A 113 21.63 -37.56 13.54
N GLY A 114 22.53 -37.58 14.54
CA GLY A 114 23.97 -37.56 14.31
C GLY A 114 24.55 -36.18 13.99
N ARG A 115 23.76 -35.11 14.19
CA ARG A 115 24.21 -33.72 14.09
C ARG A 115 24.43 -33.11 15.47
N ASP A 116 25.53 -32.40 15.59
CA ASP A 116 25.94 -31.65 16.77
C ASP A 116 25.02 -30.45 17.04
N ARG A 117 24.87 -30.02 18.30
CA ARG A 117 23.96 -28.91 18.70
C ARG A 117 24.37 -27.60 18.03
N GLY A 118 25.66 -27.28 18.03
CA GLY A 118 26.22 -26.12 17.34
C GLY A 118 25.91 -26.11 15.84
N ALA A 119 25.99 -27.26 15.17
CA ALA A 119 25.66 -27.37 13.75
C ALA A 119 24.17 -27.06 13.46
N ARG A 120 23.25 -27.51 14.33
CA ARG A 120 21.82 -27.20 14.20
C ARG A 120 21.54 -25.71 14.43
N LEU A 121 22.23 -25.08 15.36
CA LEU A 121 22.14 -23.63 15.61
C LEU A 121 22.62 -22.82 14.39
N LEU A 122 23.76 -23.18 13.81
CA LEU A 122 24.24 -22.54 12.58
C LEU A 122 23.30 -22.80 11.40
N GLN A 123 22.70 -23.99 11.30
CA GLN A 123 21.72 -24.29 10.26
C GLN A 123 20.45 -23.42 10.40
N LEU A 124 19.95 -23.23 11.63
CA LEU A 124 18.82 -22.34 11.87
C LEU A 124 19.17 -20.89 11.54
N LEU A 125 20.34 -20.41 11.99
CA LEU A 125 20.82 -19.07 11.64
C LEU A 125 20.87 -18.90 10.12
N ALA A 126 21.47 -19.85 9.39
CA ALA A 126 21.56 -19.82 7.94
C ALA A 126 20.18 -19.78 7.26
N ALA A 127 19.20 -20.53 7.78
CA ALA A 127 17.82 -20.49 7.29
C ALA A 127 17.13 -19.14 7.56
N LEU A 128 17.41 -18.50 8.69
CA LEU A 128 16.85 -17.19 9.06
C LEU A 128 17.43 -16.03 8.23
N ILE A 129 18.71 -16.12 7.84
CA ILE A 129 19.42 -15.08 7.07
C ILE A 129 19.51 -15.40 5.57
N GLY A 130 18.96 -16.53 5.12
CA GLY A 130 18.91 -16.91 3.71
C GLY A 130 20.26 -17.26 3.07
N ARG A 131 21.34 -17.47 3.85
CA ARG A 131 22.66 -17.84 3.35
C ARG A 131 23.44 -18.67 4.36
N GLU A 132 24.37 -19.49 3.87
CA GLU A 132 25.31 -20.16 4.76
C GLU A 132 26.24 -19.16 5.44
N THR A 133 26.55 -19.43 6.71
CA THR A 133 27.53 -18.68 7.49
C THR A 133 28.28 -19.62 8.42
N ALA A 134 29.59 -19.48 8.45
CA ALA A 134 30.47 -20.31 9.29
C ALA A 134 31.51 -19.43 9.98
N PRO A 135 31.67 -19.55 11.30
CA PRO A 135 32.69 -18.81 12.03
C PRO A 135 34.08 -19.31 11.68
N THR A 136 35.07 -18.41 11.71
CA THR A 136 36.48 -18.82 11.67
C THR A 136 36.89 -19.41 13.01
N GLU A 137 37.84 -20.36 13.03
CA GLU A 137 38.37 -20.87 14.30
C GLU A 137 38.94 -19.77 15.20
N ALA A 138 39.50 -18.72 14.60
CA ALA A 138 40.02 -17.57 15.34
C ALA A 138 38.90 -16.82 16.07
N ALA A 139 37.75 -16.60 15.40
CA ALA A 139 36.58 -15.99 16.01
C ALA A 139 35.98 -16.86 17.12
N VAL A 140 35.87 -18.18 16.91
CA VAL A 140 35.38 -19.11 17.95
C VAL A 140 36.31 -19.10 19.17
N ARG A 141 37.63 -19.11 18.97
CA ARG A 141 38.61 -19.01 20.07
C ARG A 141 38.52 -17.67 20.79
N ALA A 142 38.27 -16.58 20.06
CA ALA A 142 38.11 -15.25 20.66
C ALA A 142 36.85 -15.18 21.55
N GLU A 143 35.72 -15.68 21.05
CA GLU A 143 34.46 -15.76 21.82
C GLU A 143 34.60 -16.68 23.04
N SER A 144 35.22 -17.86 22.86
CA SER A 144 35.45 -18.80 23.97
C SER A 144 36.34 -18.22 25.09
N ARG A 145 37.32 -17.38 24.74
CA ARG A 145 38.13 -16.66 25.73
C ARG A 145 37.35 -15.56 26.43
N ALA A 146 36.50 -14.84 25.71
CA ALA A 146 35.77 -13.68 26.23
C ALA A 146 34.52 -14.04 27.08
N GLN A 147 33.96 -15.25 26.94
CA GLN A 147 32.69 -15.64 27.58
C GLN A 147 32.75 -15.93 29.10
N HIS A 148 33.47 -15.12 29.88
CA HIS A 148 33.67 -15.35 31.32
C HIS A 148 32.34 -15.40 32.11
N HIS A 149 31.43 -14.46 31.88
CA HIS A 149 30.12 -14.44 32.53
C HIS A 149 29.25 -15.65 32.15
N THR A 150 29.25 -16.03 30.86
CA THR A 150 28.56 -17.24 30.39
C THR A 150 29.13 -18.50 31.03
N ARG A 151 30.46 -18.60 31.17
CA ARG A 151 31.13 -19.70 31.87
C ARG A 151 30.73 -19.75 33.35
N ALA A 152 30.72 -18.61 34.04
CA ALA A 152 30.27 -18.53 35.42
C ALA A 152 28.81 -18.99 35.58
N ALA A 153 27.92 -18.56 34.68
CA ALA A 153 26.52 -18.98 34.65
C ALA A 153 26.39 -20.50 34.44
N ALA A 154 27.16 -21.09 33.53
CA ALA A 154 27.11 -22.53 33.28
C ALA A 154 27.48 -23.37 34.51
N TRP A 155 28.55 -22.98 35.22
CA TRP A 155 28.96 -23.66 36.45
C TRP A 155 28.00 -23.41 37.61
N LEU A 156 27.40 -22.22 37.69
CA LEU A 156 26.36 -21.93 38.67
C LEU A 156 25.12 -22.82 38.46
N LEU A 157 24.64 -22.91 37.23
CA LEU A 157 23.48 -23.75 36.87
C LEU A 157 23.77 -25.24 37.12
N ARG A 158 25.00 -25.69 36.83
CA ARG A 158 25.45 -27.05 37.14
C ARG A 158 25.44 -27.32 38.64
N SER A 159 25.93 -26.37 39.44
CA SER A 159 25.93 -26.45 40.91
C SER A 159 24.52 -26.43 41.49
N ALA A 160 23.62 -25.64 40.89
CA ALA A 160 22.21 -25.54 41.27
C ALA A 160 21.37 -26.77 40.82
N GLY A 161 21.94 -27.67 40.01
CA GLY A 161 21.24 -28.85 39.51
C GLY A 161 20.22 -28.57 38.40
N THR A 162 20.31 -27.42 37.73
CA THR A 162 19.40 -27.02 36.64
C THR A 162 19.99 -27.24 35.25
N LEU A 163 21.30 -27.52 35.14
CA LEU A 163 21.98 -27.88 33.89
C LEU A 163 22.52 -29.32 33.95
N ASP A 164 21.82 -30.24 33.26
CA ASP A 164 22.22 -31.65 33.15
C ASP A 164 23.39 -31.88 32.19
N ALA A 165 23.48 -31.06 31.13
CA ALA A 165 24.54 -31.15 30.12
C ALA A 165 25.92 -30.78 30.70
N ASP A 166 26.97 -31.28 30.06
CA ASP A 166 28.35 -30.86 30.38
C ASP A 166 28.53 -29.36 30.07
N PRO A 167 28.89 -28.52 31.06
CA PRO A 167 29.06 -27.09 30.86
C PRO A 167 30.03 -26.72 29.73
N GLU A 168 31.16 -27.42 29.60
CA GLU A 168 32.16 -27.07 28.58
C GLU A 168 31.65 -27.34 27.17
N ALA A 169 30.99 -28.48 26.93
CA ALA A 169 30.36 -28.77 25.64
C ALA A 169 29.30 -27.73 25.26
N VAL A 170 28.48 -27.26 26.22
CA VAL A 170 27.50 -26.20 25.96
C VAL A 170 28.19 -24.86 25.64
N LEU A 171 29.27 -24.54 26.34
CA LEU A 171 30.04 -23.31 26.09
C LEU A 171 30.74 -23.32 24.73
N GLU A 172 31.14 -24.49 24.22
CA GLU A 172 31.66 -24.67 22.85
C GLU A 172 30.56 -24.40 21.80
N ASP A 173 29.37 -24.99 21.98
CA ASP A 173 28.21 -24.77 21.11
C ASP A 173 27.81 -23.28 21.04
N VAL A 174 27.76 -22.63 22.21
CA VAL A 174 27.43 -21.20 22.31
C VAL A 174 28.52 -20.34 21.67
N ALA A 175 29.81 -20.61 21.93
CA ALA A 175 30.90 -19.87 21.30
C ALA A 175 30.91 -20.02 19.78
N LEU A 176 30.55 -21.19 19.25
CA LEU A 176 30.43 -21.43 17.82
C LEU A 176 29.37 -20.50 17.19
N LEU A 177 28.17 -20.46 17.76
CA LEU A 177 27.08 -19.62 17.24
C LEU A 177 27.41 -18.12 17.38
N ARG A 178 27.92 -17.68 18.54
CA ARG A 178 28.28 -16.28 18.79
C ARG A 178 29.37 -15.75 17.85
N ALA A 179 30.26 -16.63 17.40
CA ALA A 179 31.32 -16.27 16.47
C ALA A 179 30.86 -16.16 15.00
N ALA A 180 29.61 -16.51 14.68
CA ALA A 180 29.13 -16.51 13.30
C ALA A 180 29.16 -15.08 12.71
N PRO A 181 29.72 -14.89 11.50
CA PRO A 181 29.77 -13.58 10.86
C PRO A 181 28.41 -13.22 10.24
N VAL A 182 27.90 -12.05 10.62
CA VAL A 182 26.63 -11.49 10.15
C VAL A 182 26.79 -10.02 9.79
N THR A 183 26.03 -9.55 8.82
CA THR A 183 25.94 -8.15 8.43
C THR A 183 24.65 -7.54 8.97
N VAL A 184 24.51 -6.21 8.92
CA VAL A 184 23.21 -5.57 9.21
C VAL A 184 22.09 -6.07 8.29
N ALA A 185 22.41 -6.39 7.03
CA ALA A 185 21.46 -6.99 6.10
C ALA A 185 20.95 -8.35 6.59
N ASP A 186 21.85 -9.23 7.05
CA ASP A 186 21.48 -10.54 7.58
C ASP A 186 20.56 -10.42 8.80
N LEU A 187 20.86 -9.48 9.70
CA LEU A 187 20.07 -9.24 10.90
C LEU A 187 18.70 -8.65 10.59
N ALA A 188 18.61 -7.74 9.61
CA ALA A 188 17.33 -7.21 9.14
C ALA A 188 16.45 -8.32 8.53
N LEU A 189 17.06 -9.30 7.83
CA LEU A 189 16.36 -10.43 7.24
C LEU A 189 15.90 -11.46 8.29
N LEU A 190 16.72 -11.72 9.32
CA LEU A 190 16.33 -12.50 10.50
C LEU A 190 15.13 -11.85 11.19
N ALA A 191 15.22 -10.55 11.47
CA ALA A 191 14.12 -9.78 12.06
C ALA A 191 12.89 -9.77 11.15
N GLY A 192 13.08 -9.68 9.82
CA GLY A 192 12.01 -9.74 8.82
C GLY A 192 11.29 -11.09 8.82
N THR A 193 12.01 -12.19 9.02
CA THR A 193 11.43 -13.54 9.16
C THR A 193 10.57 -13.65 10.42
N LEU A 194 10.99 -13.03 11.52
CA LEU A 194 10.17 -12.94 12.73
C LEU A 194 8.93 -12.05 12.50
N ALA A 195 9.08 -10.89 11.84
CA ALA A 195 7.99 -10.01 11.48
C ALA A 195 6.94 -10.69 10.57
N ALA A 196 7.39 -11.56 9.66
CA ALA A 196 6.57 -12.33 8.74
C ALA A 196 6.02 -13.65 9.34
N HIS A 197 5.89 -13.74 10.68
CA HIS A 197 5.33 -14.91 11.37
C HIS A 197 6.07 -16.22 11.05
N GLY A 198 7.40 -16.15 10.93
CA GLY A 198 8.29 -17.29 10.75
C GLY A 198 8.44 -17.73 9.30
N VAL A 199 7.90 -16.97 8.36
CA VAL A 199 8.10 -17.18 6.92
C VAL A 199 9.22 -16.27 6.45
N HIS A 200 10.22 -16.83 5.78
CA HIS A 200 11.33 -16.06 5.26
C HIS A 200 10.84 -15.12 4.13
N PRO A 201 11.00 -13.78 4.24
CA PRO A 201 10.35 -12.83 3.33
C PRO A 201 10.73 -12.99 1.85
N VAL A 202 11.97 -13.39 1.57
CA VAL A 202 12.47 -13.55 0.19
C VAL A 202 12.15 -14.91 -0.41
N THR A 203 12.33 -16.01 0.32
CA THR A 203 12.16 -17.38 -0.20
C THR A 203 10.73 -17.89 -0.06
N GLY A 204 9.92 -17.30 0.83
CA GLY A 204 8.58 -17.77 1.18
C GLY A 204 8.57 -19.07 2.00
N GLU A 205 9.73 -19.59 2.41
CA GLU A 205 9.83 -20.80 3.21
C GLU A 205 9.45 -20.55 4.67
N ARG A 206 8.70 -21.47 5.29
CA ARG A 206 8.46 -21.43 6.73
C ARG A 206 9.68 -21.95 7.49
N VAL A 207 10.41 -21.04 8.11
CA VAL A 207 11.60 -21.33 8.93
C VAL A 207 11.21 -21.62 10.38
N LEU A 208 10.22 -20.90 10.92
CA LEU A 208 9.75 -21.03 12.31
C LEU A 208 8.23 -21.25 12.38
N GLY A 209 7.81 -22.01 13.39
CA GLY A 209 6.41 -22.15 13.79
C GLY A 209 5.85 -20.86 14.39
N ALA A 210 4.52 -20.68 14.30
CA ALA A 210 3.85 -19.49 14.83
C ALA A 210 4.02 -19.35 16.36
N GLU A 211 4.04 -20.47 17.10
CA GLU A 211 4.26 -20.46 18.55
C GLU A 211 5.68 -20.07 18.93
N THR A 212 6.67 -20.49 18.14
CA THR A 212 8.07 -20.10 18.29
C THR A 212 8.24 -18.61 18.09
N VAL A 213 7.67 -18.04 17.02
CA VAL A 213 7.73 -16.60 16.77
C VAL A 213 7.07 -15.82 17.90
N ARG A 214 5.89 -16.26 18.37
CA ARG A 214 5.22 -15.64 19.52
C ARG A 214 6.13 -15.65 20.75
N ALA A 215 6.75 -16.79 21.07
CA ALA A 215 7.65 -16.89 22.22
C ALA A 215 8.85 -15.94 22.10
N VAL A 216 9.53 -15.93 20.94
CA VAL A 216 10.68 -15.05 20.68
C VAL A 216 10.27 -13.58 20.80
N LEU A 217 9.20 -13.15 20.12
CA LEU A 217 8.75 -11.77 20.16
C LEU A 217 8.32 -11.32 21.56
N SER A 218 7.61 -12.18 22.31
CA SER A 218 7.23 -11.86 23.69
C SER A 218 8.43 -11.73 24.61
N THR A 219 9.50 -12.51 24.41
CA THR A 219 10.73 -12.37 25.19
C THR A 219 11.51 -11.12 24.79
N LEU A 220 11.60 -10.79 23.49
CA LEU A 220 12.25 -9.58 23.00
C LEU A 220 11.53 -8.31 23.49
N ASP A 221 10.21 -8.33 23.50
CA ASP A 221 9.40 -7.22 23.98
C ASP A 221 9.61 -6.97 25.48
N ALA A 222 9.52 -8.03 26.30
CA ALA A 222 9.62 -7.89 27.75
C ALA A 222 11.05 -7.68 28.27
N CYS A 223 12.02 -8.39 27.73
CA CYS A 223 13.38 -8.47 28.30
C CYS A 223 14.45 -7.90 27.36
N GLY A 224 14.06 -7.41 26.19
CA GLY A 224 15.03 -7.08 25.15
C GLY A 224 15.74 -5.75 25.38
N MET A 225 14.96 -4.67 25.39
CA MET A 225 15.47 -3.29 25.37
C MET A 225 15.00 -2.44 26.56
N ASP A 226 13.92 -2.84 27.22
CA ASP A 226 13.32 -2.13 28.36
C ASP A 226 14.22 -2.06 29.60
N THR A 227 15.38 -2.72 29.54
CA THR A 227 16.32 -2.91 30.63
C THR A 227 17.49 -1.93 30.58
N LEU A 228 17.60 -1.13 29.52
CA LEU A 228 18.77 -0.29 29.22
C LEU A 228 18.55 1.23 29.39
N ASP A 229 17.34 1.77 29.15
CA ASP A 229 17.12 3.23 29.25
C ASP A 229 15.70 3.65 29.71
N GLY A 230 14.74 2.72 29.85
CA GLY A 230 13.33 3.03 30.18
C GLY A 230 12.58 3.91 29.16
N ALA A 231 13.30 4.64 28.30
CA ALA A 231 12.81 5.44 27.19
C ALA A 231 12.50 4.59 25.95
N TRP A 232 12.99 3.35 25.87
CA TRP A 232 12.74 2.46 24.72
C TRP A 232 11.25 2.25 24.47
N ALA A 233 10.50 1.82 25.48
CA ALA A 233 9.05 1.63 25.39
C ALA A 233 8.28 2.90 24.95
N PHE A 234 8.82 4.08 25.24
CA PHE A 234 8.18 5.36 24.91
C PHE A 234 8.53 5.87 23.51
N ASP A 235 9.80 5.73 23.11
CA ASP A 235 10.30 6.30 21.86
C ASP A 235 10.26 5.33 20.68
N VAL A 236 10.47 4.03 20.93
CA VAL A 236 10.58 2.98 19.91
C VAL A 236 9.47 1.95 20.07
N GLY A 237 9.30 1.40 21.28
CA GLY A 237 8.21 0.50 21.65
C GLY A 237 8.19 -0.86 20.97
N GLN A 238 9.10 -1.13 20.03
CA GLN A 238 9.12 -2.37 19.25
C GLN A 238 10.01 -3.44 19.88
N PRO A 239 9.70 -4.74 19.72
CA PRO A 239 10.56 -5.83 20.15
C PRO A 239 11.96 -5.69 19.54
N GLY A 240 13.00 -5.67 20.37
CA GLY A 240 14.37 -5.47 19.91
C GLY A 240 15.39 -6.21 20.78
N TRP A 241 16.62 -6.32 20.27
CA TRP A 241 17.75 -6.85 21.01
C TRP A 241 19.04 -6.21 20.55
N VAL A 242 19.90 -5.87 21.50
CA VAL A 242 21.19 -5.23 21.25
C VAL A 242 22.34 -6.20 21.46
N SER A 243 23.37 -6.07 20.64
CA SER A 243 24.64 -6.77 20.80
C SER A 243 25.42 -6.18 21.97
N SER A 244 25.93 -7.04 22.85
CA SER A 244 26.83 -6.66 23.94
C SER A 244 28.21 -6.24 23.46
N ARG A 245 28.54 -6.55 22.21
CA ARG A 245 29.82 -6.20 21.58
C ARG A 245 29.50 -5.59 20.22
N GLY A 246 29.71 -4.29 20.08
CA GLY A 246 29.74 -3.64 18.76
C GLY A 246 28.43 -3.03 18.28
N GLY A 247 27.73 -2.28 19.13
CA GLY A 247 26.81 -1.21 18.71
C GLY A 247 25.72 -1.60 17.71
N THR A 248 25.38 -2.89 17.65
CA THR A 248 24.44 -3.47 16.67
C THR A 248 23.14 -3.80 17.36
N VAL A 249 22.03 -3.45 16.76
CA VAL A 249 20.69 -3.73 17.26
C VAL A 249 19.82 -4.29 16.15
N LEU A 250 18.99 -5.25 16.50
CA LEU A 250 17.88 -5.71 15.66
C LEU A 250 16.56 -5.29 16.29
N VAL A 251 15.60 -4.89 15.46
CA VAL A 251 14.25 -4.51 15.85
C VAL A 251 13.27 -5.22 14.93
N VAL A 252 12.24 -5.81 15.52
CA VAL A 252 11.17 -6.49 14.78
C VAL A 252 9.91 -5.64 14.85
N VAL A 253 9.30 -5.34 13.71
CA VAL A 253 7.99 -4.70 13.63
C VAL A 253 6.99 -5.75 13.12
N PRO A 254 6.20 -6.39 14.00
CA PRO A 254 5.35 -7.52 13.63
C PRO A 254 4.39 -7.21 12.47
N GLY A 255 4.38 -8.09 11.46
CA GLY A 255 3.56 -7.95 10.25
C GLY A 255 4.02 -6.88 9.25
N HIS A 256 5.14 -6.20 9.51
CA HIS A 256 5.59 -5.04 8.73
C HIS A 256 7.01 -5.23 8.19
N MET A 257 8.01 -5.31 9.08
CA MET A 257 9.42 -5.38 8.68
C MET A 257 10.37 -5.77 9.83
N GLY A 258 11.57 -6.20 9.47
CA GLY A 258 12.73 -6.24 10.36
C GLY A 258 13.69 -5.10 10.05
N ILE A 259 14.28 -4.53 11.10
CA ILE A 259 15.25 -3.43 11.02
C ILE A 259 16.52 -3.88 11.75
N ALA A 260 17.68 -3.55 11.20
CA ALA A 260 18.94 -3.67 11.90
C ALA A 260 19.78 -2.40 11.73
N VAL A 261 20.44 -1.98 12.80
CA VAL A 261 21.31 -0.80 12.80
C VAL A 261 22.62 -1.18 13.46
N HIS A 262 23.74 -0.76 12.87
CA HIS A 262 25.07 -0.88 13.44
C HIS A 262 25.73 0.49 13.51
N SER A 263 26.32 0.81 14.66
CA SER A 263 27.20 1.97 14.82
C SER A 263 28.53 1.50 15.42
N ALA A 264 29.63 1.83 14.74
CA ALA A 264 30.97 1.36 15.10
C ALA A 264 31.55 1.99 16.40
N ARG A 265 30.85 2.93 17.05
CA ARG A 265 31.34 3.55 18.29
C ARG A 265 31.16 2.57 19.46
N GLU A 266 32.22 2.41 20.27
CA GLU A 266 32.12 1.77 21.59
C GLU A 266 31.16 2.60 22.46
N ALA A 267 30.10 1.97 22.94
CA ALA A 267 29.28 2.56 23.99
C ALA A 267 30.14 2.79 25.24
N GLU A 268 29.81 3.80 26.05
CA GLU A 268 30.56 4.09 27.29
C GLU A 268 30.46 2.95 28.32
N ASP A 269 29.45 2.08 28.18
CA ASP A 269 29.24 0.83 28.93
C ASP A 269 28.88 -0.31 27.96
N ASP A 270 29.32 -1.55 28.28
CA ASP A 270 28.84 -2.77 27.61
C ASP A 270 27.30 -2.83 27.71
N ASP A 271 26.62 -3.24 26.64
CA ASP A 271 25.15 -3.32 26.49
C ASP A 271 24.38 -2.00 26.24
N VAL A 272 25.00 -0.81 26.21
CA VAL A 272 24.26 0.43 25.86
C VAL A 272 24.21 0.65 24.34
N LEU A 273 23.03 0.95 23.81
CA LEU A 273 22.88 1.27 22.38
C LEU A 273 23.56 2.61 22.04
N PRO A 274 24.45 2.68 21.04
CA PRO A 274 25.05 3.95 20.65
C PRO A 274 24.01 4.99 20.25
N ARG A 275 24.24 6.25 20.66
CA ARG A 275 23.31 7.36 20.43
C ARG A 275 22.87 7.50 18.97
N ALA A 276 23.80 7.35 18.02
CA ALA A 276 23.49 7.43 16.59
C ALA A 276 22.53 6.32 16.13
N ALA A 277 22.70 5.10 16.65
CA ALA A 277 21.80 3.99 16.36
C ALA A 277 20.40 4.23 16.94
N LEU A 278 20.34 4.72 18.19
CA LEU A 278 19.07 5.06 18.84
C LEU A 278 18.35 6.22 18.12
N GLU A 279 19.04 7.31 17.78
CA GLU A 279 18.46 8.44 17.04
C GLU A 279 17.96 8.02 15.64
N THR A 280 18.68 7.11 14.98
CA THR A 280 18.26 6.51 13.70
C THR A 280 16.98 5.70 13.88
N LEU A 281 16.91 4.83 14.88
CA LEU A 281 15.71 4.05 15.18
C LEU A 281 14.51 4.94 15.56
N ARG A 282 14.71 5.94 16.42
CA ARG A 282 13.65 6.92 16.76
C ARG A 282 13.11 7.63 15.53
N THR A 283 14.01 7.99 14.62
CA THR A 283 13.63 8.64 13.36
C THR A 283 12.86 7.68 12.47
N LEU A 284 13.31 6.45 12.28
CA LEU A 284 12.59 5.44 11.49
C LEU A 284 11.21 5.12 12.08
N VAL A 285 11.11 4.94 13.40
CA VAL A 285 9.84 4.64 14.07
C VAL A 285 8.86 5.78 13.93
N ARG A 286 9.32 7.03 14.13
CA ARG A 286 8.47 8.22 13.97
C ARG A 286 8.06 8.41 12.52
N ASP A 287 9.01 8.34 11.60
CA ASP A 287 8.76 8.61 10.20
C ASP A 287 7.85 7.52 9.62
N PHE A 288 8.12 6.24 9.87
CA PHE A 288 7.31 5.16 9.32
C PHE A 288 6.10 4.77 10.19
N GLU A 289 5.82 5.55 11.25
CA GLU A 289 4.69 5.33 12.19
C GLU A 289 4.69 3.92 12.79
N LEU A 290 5.87 3.40 13.10
CA LEU A 290 6.09 2.03 13.53
C LEU A 290 5.96 1.89 15.05
N HIS A 291 5.39 2.85 15.78
CA HIS A 291 5.24 2.70 17.23
C HIS A 291 3.98 1.87 17.54
N PRO A 292 3.98 0.92 18.49
CA PRO A 292 2.80 0.08 18.76
C PRO A 292 1.56 0.85 19.23
N SER A 293 1.74 2.05 19.82
CA SER A 293 0.64 2.92 20.24
C SER A 293 0.05 3.76 19.09
N GLN A 294 0.67 3.76 17.92
CA GLN A 294 0.13 4.39 16.73
C GLN A 294 -0.79 3.41 15.99
N ALA A 295 -1.84 3.93 15.37
CA ALA A 295 -2.80 3.13 14.61
C ALA A 295 -2.19 2.69 13.27
N ALA A 296 -1.23 1.77 13.30
CA ALA A 296 -0.74 1.13 12.09
C ALA A 296 -1.88 0.27 11.50
N GLY A 297 -2.52 0.76 10.44
CA GLY A 297 -3.48 -0.02 9.68
C GLY A 297 -2.86 -1.32 9.18
N SER A 298 -3.67 -2.32 8.83
CA SER A 298 -3.15 -3.50 8.11
C SER A 298 -2.88 -3.12 6.64
N PRO A 299 -1.74 -3.50 6.03
CA PRO A 299 -1.50 -3.25 4.60
C PRO A 299 -2.59 -3.81 3.70
N ARG A 300 -3.14 -4.98 4.05
CA ARG A 300 -4.26 -5.62 3.35
C ARG A 300 -5.59 -4.89 3.51
N ALA A 301 -5.76 -4.12 4.59
CA ALA A 301 -7.01 -3.39 4.84
C ALA A 301 -7.11 -2.11 4.01
N ALA A 302 -5.97 -1.56 3.59
CA ALA A 302 -5.96 -0.34 2.78
C ALA A 302 -6.21 -0.59 1.29
N PHE A 303 -5.83 -1.75 0.78
CA PHE A 303 -6.12 -2.15 -0.59
C PHE A 303 -7.53 -2.72 -0.69
N ARG A 304 -8.46 -2.00 -1.34
CA ARG A 304 -9.85 -2.46 -1.49
C ARG A 304 -10.04 -3.30 -2.74
N SER A 305 -9.59 -2.81 -3.88
CA SER A 305 -9.78 -3.48 -5.17
C SER A 305 -8.79 -2.99 -6.22
N HIS A 306 -8.60 -3.82 -7.25
CA HIS A 306 -7.83 -3.48 -8.44
C HIS A 306 -8.48 -4.13 -9.66
N TYR A 307 -8.64 -3.35 -10.71
CA TYR A 307 -9.26 -3.79 -11.95
C TYR A 307 -8.76 -2.94 -13.12
N ARG A 308 -9.00 -3.43 -14.34
CA ARG A 308 -8.75 -2.67 -15.57
C ARG A 308 -9.88 -1.67 -15.81
N LEU A 309 -9.58 -0.56 -16.47
CA LEU A 309 -10.54 0.49 -16.72
C LEU A 309 -11.82 0.00 -17.45
N ASP A 310 -11.70 -0.98 -18.35
CA ASP A 310 -12.83 -1.56 -19.09
C ASP A 310 -13.86 -2.29 -18.22
N GLN A 311 -13.46 -2.71 -17.01
CA GLN A 311 -14.34 -3.39 -16.06
C GLN A 311 -15.26 -2.41 -15.29
N ALA A 312 -14.92 -1.12 -15.27
CA ALA A 312 -15.75 -0.06 -14.70
C ALA A 312 -15.62 1.25 -15.53
N PRO A 313 -16.22 1.28 -16.74
CA PRO A 313 -16.07 2.40 -17.66
C PRO A 313 -16.78 3.67 -17.17
N SER A 314 -16.48 4.80 -17.81
CA SER A 314 -16.90 6.16 -17.43
C SER A 314 -18.40 6.45 -17.41
N GLY A 315 -19.24 5.49 -17.79
CA GLY A 315 -20.67 5.71 -17.99
C GLY A 315 -20.98 6.59 -19.22
N SER A 316 -19.97 7.06 -19.96
CA SER A 316 -20.20 7.74 -21.22
C SER A 316 -20.72 6.75 -22.25
N MET A 317 -21.75 7.13 -23.00
CA MET A 317 -22.15 6.36 -24.17
C MET A 317 -21.07 6.50 -25.24
N ARG A 318 -20.65 5.38 -25.84
CA ARG A 318 -19.59 5.33 -26.85
C ARG A 318 -20.09 4.51 -28.03
N THR A 319 -19.54 4.80 -29.22
CA THR A 319 -19.84 4.01 -30.41
C THR A 319 -19.21 2.62 -30.33
N ALA A 320 -19.75 1.64 -31.06
CA ALA A 320 -19.18 0.29 -31.11
C ALA A 320 -17.68 0.30 -31.50
N ARG A 321 -17.31 1.13 -32.48
CA ARG A 321 -15.91 1.30 -32.93
C ARG A 321 -15.01 1.88 -31.82
N VAL A 322 -15.53 2.81 -31.01
CA VAL A 322 -14.79 3.36 -29.86
C VAL A 322 -14.65 2.32 -28.75
N LEU A 323 -15.69 1.54 -28.46
CA LEU A 323 -15.63 0.46 -27.47
C LEU A 323 -14.63 -0.62 -27.88
N GLU A 324 -14.58 -1.00 -29.15
CA GLU A 324 -13.59 -1.95 -29.69
C GLU A 324 -12.17 -1.41 -29.54
N ALA A 325 -11.94 -0.13 -29.85
CA ALA A 325 -10.63 0.51 -29.67
C ALA A 325 -10.21 0.54 -28.19
N LEU A 326 -11.10 0.93 -27.28
CA LEU A 326 -10.82 0.94 -25.85
C LEU A 326 -10.53 -0.47 -25.31
N ALA A 327 -11.29 -1.48 -25.75
CA ALA A 327 -11.10 -2.87 -25.35
C ALA A 327 -9.74 -3.43 -25.82
N ALA A 328 -9.26 -3.02 -27.01
CA ALA A 328 -7.95 -3.42 -27.52
C ALA A 328 -6.77 -2.89 -26.69
N HIS A 329 -6.98 -1.84 -25.88
CA HIS A 329 -5.97 -1.19 -25.05
C HIS A 329 -6.32 -1.23 -23.55
N ALA A 330 -7.22 -2.11 -23.14
CA ALA A 330 -7.75 -2.16 -21.77
C ALA A 330 -6.67 -2.51 -20.71
N ASP A 331 -5.59 -3.18 -21.08
CA ASP A 331 -4.45 -3.52 -20.21
C ASP A 331 -3.52 -2.33 -19.93
N ARG A 332 -3.73 -1.19 -20.60
CA ARG A 332 -2.91 0.02 -20.46
C ARG A 332 -3.46 1.02 -19.44
N ALA A 333 -4.68 0.82 -18.96
CA ALA A 333 -5.28 1.66 -17.93
C ALA A 333 -5.88 0.82 -16.79
N HIS A 334 -5.43 1.08 -15.57
CA HIS A 334 -5.86 0.35 -14.38
C HIS A 334 -6.38 1.30 -13.31
N VAL A 335 -7.31 0.80 -12.51
CA VAL A 335 -7.89 1.47 -11.34
C VAL A 335 -7.52 0.70 -10.09
N ILE A 336 -7.03 1.40 -9.08
CA ILE A 336 -6.77 0.85 -7.74
C ILE A 336 -7.58 1.67 -6.73
N GLU A 337 -8.35 0.98 -5.91
CA GLU A 337 -9.16 1.59 -4.85
C GLU A 337 -8.49 1.37 -3.49
N LEU A 338 -8.28 2.47 -2.78
CA LEU A 338 -7.68 2.49 -1.45
C LEU A 338 -8.72 2.88 -0.38
N GLY A 339 -8.49 2.47 0.87
CA GLY A 339 -9.36 2.81 1.98
C GLY A 339 -8.68 2.80 3.35
N GLY A 340 -9.37 3.31 4.36
CA GLY A 340 -8.86 3.32 5.73
C GLY A 340 -7.62 4.21 5.89
N HIS A 341 -6.74 3.86 6.81
CA HIS A 341 -5.50 4.61 7.06
C HIS A 341 -4.39 4.18 6.09
N VAL A 342 -3.75 5.14 5.43
CA VAL A 342 -2.60 4.93 4.54
C VAL A 342 -1.33 5.44 5.23
N GLY A 343 -0.57 4.51 5.82
CA GLY A 343 0.76 4.74 6.38
C GLY A 343 1.86 4.13 5.52
N PHE A 344 3.08 4.05 6.05
CA PHE A 344 4.25 3.50 5.35
C PHE A 344 3.97 2.11 4.76
N SER A 345 3.46 1.19 5.58
CA SER A 345 3.28 -0.22 5.22
C SER A 345 2.24 -0.40 4.11
N GLN A 346 1.24 0.46 4.07
CA GLN A 346 0.23 0.49 3.00
C GLN A 346 0.83 0.98 1.69
N VAL A 347 1.66 2.03 1.75
CA VAL A 347 2.33 2.56 0.56
C VAL A 347 3.35 1.55 0.01
N ASP A 348 4.11 0.87 0.88
CA ASP A 348 5.03 -0.20 0.47
C ASP A 348 4.29 -1.38 -0.19
N ALA A 349 3.18 -1.83 0.41
CA ALA A 349 2.34 -2.85 -0.18
C ALA A 349 1.73 -2.41 -1.54
N LEU A 350 1.32 -1.16 -1.66
CA LEU A 350 0.86 -0.59 -2.92
C LEU A 350 1.98 -0.59 -3.96
N ALA A 351 3.19 -0.15 -3.60
CA ALA A 351 4.35 -0.17 -4.47
C ALA A 351 4.66 -1.59 -4.98
N HIS A 352 4.50 -2.61 -4.14
CA HIS A 352 4.63 -4.01 -4.55
C HIS A 352 3.58 -4.41 -5.59
N VAL A 353 2.29 -4.09 -5.36
CA VAL A 353 1.21 -4.36 -6.33
C VAL A 353 1.50 -3.66 -7.66
N LEU A 354 1.96 -2.41 -7.62
CA LEU A 354 2.28 -1.63 -8.82
C LEU A 354 3.40 -2.27 -9.66
N ARG A 355 4.39 -2.93 -9.03
CA ARG A 355 5.43 -3.69 -9.74
C ARG A 355 4.89 -4.92 -10.47
N THR A 356 3.74 -5.45 -10.06
CA THR A 356 3.08 -6.58 -10.74
C THR A 356 2.23 -6.16 -11.93
N LEU A 357 1.99 -4.86 -12.12
CA LEU A 357 1.18 -4.36 -13.24
C LEU A 357 1.89 -4.55 -14.58
N PRO A 358 1.14 -4.58 -15.70
CA PRO A 358 1.73 -4.71 -17.03
C PRO A 358 2.74 -3.61 -17.31
N LYS A 359 3.87 -3.95 -17.95
CA LYS A 359 4.88 -2.95 -18.36
C LYS A 359 4.37 -1.95 -19.39
N ALA A 360 3.27 -2.26 -20.07
CA ALA A 360 2.60 -1.39 -21.03
C ALA A 360 1.59 -0.42 -20.36
N LEU A 361 1.53 -0.38 -19.02
CA LEU A 361 0.67 0.54 -18.30
C LEU A 361 1.01 1.98 -18.64
N GLU A 362 0.00 2.73 -19.05
CA GLU A 362 0.08 4.12 -19.49
C GLU A 362 -0.72 5.08 -18.60
N THR A 363 -1.75 4.56 -17.92
CA THR A 363 -2.59 5.35 -17.01
C THR A 363 -2.95 4.56 -15.76
N LEU A 364 -2.72 5.15 -14.60
CA LEU A 364 -3.15 4.62 -13.31
C LEU A 364 -4.16 5.57 -12.66
N VAL A 365 -5.32 5.05 -12.29
CA VAL A 365 -6.32 5.76 -11.49
C VAL A 365 -6.24 5.27 -10.04
N LEU A 366 -5.95 6.16 -9.11
CA LEU A 366 -5.94 5.91 -7.68
C LEU A 366 -7.20 6.53 -7.05
N ASP A 367 -8.16 5.69 -6.69
CA ASP A 367 -9.37 6.10 -5.98
C ASP A 367 -9.15 6.04 -4.48
N ILE A 368 -9.01 7.22 -3.86
CA ILE A 368 -8.73 7.38 -2.44
C ILE A 368 -9.94 7.90 -1.66
N ARG A 369 -11.13 7.95 -2.26
CA ARG A 369 -12.37 8.48 -1.62
C ARG A 369 -12.81 7.74 -0.34
N SER A 370 -12.23 6.58 -0.06
CA SER A 370 -12.48 5.78 1.14
C SER A 370 -11.32 5.81 2.13
N VAL A 371 -10.25 6.56 1.83
CA VAL A 371 -9.12 6.76 2.73
C VAL A 371 -9.59 7.68 3.86
N SER A 372 -9.38 7.25 5.10
CA SER A 372 -9.78 8.01 6.29
C SER A 372 -8.69 8.96 6.77
N SER A 373 -7.43 8.61 6.52
CA SER A 373 -6.27 9.41 6.88
C SER A 373 -5.03 8.92 6.14
N VAL A 374 -4.11 9.84 5.85
CA VAL A 374 -2.80 9.54 5.27
C VAL A 374 -1.73 10.06 6.22
N SER A 375 -0.71 9.24 6.51
CA SER A 375 0.37 9.65 7.39
C SER A 375 1.29 10.69 6.76
N ARG A 376 1.99 11.48 7.59
CA ARG A 376 2.94 12.49 7.06
C ARG A 376 4.01 11.85 6.17
N ALA A 377 4.56 10.70 6.55
CA ALA A 377 5.57 10.04 5.74
C ALA A 377 5.00 9.37 4.49
N ALA A 378 3.76 8.89 4.53
CA ALA A 378 3.11 8.37 3.33
C ALA A 378 3.02 9.46 2.25
N HIS A 379 2.72 10.71 2.61
CA HIS A 379 2.71 11.83 1.65
C HIS A 379 4.05 11.99 0.91
N GLY A 380 5.18 12.02 1.65
CA GLY A 380 6.51 12.17 1.03
C GLY A 380 6.90 10.99 0.13
N ILE A 381 6.60 9.75 0.58
CA ILE A 381 6.86 8.54 -0.22
C ILE A 381 6.00 8.51 -1.49
N VAL A 382 4.71 8.85 -1.38
CA VAL A 382 3.80 8.88 -2.53
C VAL A 382 4.17 10.00 -3.49
N ALA A 383 4.59 11.16 -3.01
CA ALA A 383 5.06 12.26 -3.86
C ALA A 383 6.27 11.85 -4.71
N GLN A 384 7.27 11.21 -4.09
CA GLN A 384 8.44 10.66 -4.81
C GLN A 384 8.02 9.59 -5.82
N TRP A 385 7.07 8.73 -5.44
CA TRP A 385 6.53 7.71 -6.34
C TRP A 385 5.81 8.33 -7.55
N PHE A 386 4.96 9.35 -7.35
CA PHE A 386 4.29 10.07 -8.43
C PHE A 386 5.28 10.75 -9.36
N ALA A 387 6.28 11.47 -8.82
CA ALA A 387 7.28 12.13 -9.64
C ALA A 387 8.06 11.12 -10.51
N GLY A 388 8.45 9.98 -9.95
CA GLY A 388 9.09 8.89 -10.70
C GLY A 388 8.18 8.29 -11.77
N ALA A 389 6.92 8.03 -11.44
CA ALA A 389 5.93 7.53 -12.40
C ALA A 389 5.72 8.48 -13.58
N LEU A 390 5.60 9.78 -13.32
CA LEU A 390 5.45 10.81 -14.35
C LEU A 390 6.69 10.90 -15.24
N ALA A 391 7.89 10.82 -14.66
CA ALA A 391 9.16 10.78 -15.40
C ALA A 391 9.27 9.54 -16.31
N ASP A 392 8.72 8.40 -15.86
CA ASP A 392 8.65 7.16 -16.63
C ASP A 392 7.51 7.17 -17.68
N GLY A 393 6.73 8.26 -17.77
CA GLY A 393 5.67 8.44 -18.77
C GLY A 393 4.28 7.93 -18.36
N LEU A 394 4.10 7.50 -17.11
CA LEU A 394 2.83 7.01 -16.58
C LEU A 394 1.92 8.18 -16.19
N ASP A 395 0.70 8.22 -16.74
CA ASP A 395 -0.31 9.17 -16.24
C ASP A 395 -0.83 8.71 -14.87
N VAL A 396 -0.90 9.63 -13.91
CA VAL A 396 -1.41 9.36 -12.56
C VAL A 396 -2.65 10.22 -12.33
N LEU A 397 -3.79 9.57 -12.12
CA LEU A 397 -5.07 10.24 -11.83
C LEU A 397 -5.48 9.92 -10.40
N VAL A 398 -5.69 10.94 -9.57
CA VAL A 398 -6.13 10.78 -8.19
C VAL A 398 -7.60 11.18 -8.09
N VAL A 399 -8.41 10.31 -7.48
CA VAL A 399 -9.83 10.54 -7.25
C VAL A 399 -10.09 10.66 -5.75
N ASP A 400 -10.56 11.83 -5.32
CA ASP A 400 -10.96 12.08 -3.94
C ASP A 400 -12.21 12.96 -3.85
N ARG A 401 -12.79 13.10 -2.65
CA ARG A 401 -13.97 13.93 -2.39
C ARG A 401 -13.62 15.39 -2.11
N ASP A 402 -12.43 15.62 -1.60
CA ASP A 402 -11.88 16.94 -1.24
C ASP A 402 -10.39 17.01 -1.61
N THR A 403 -9.78 18.17 -1.41
CA THR A 403 -8.40 18.43 -1.80
C THR A 403 -7.42 18.34 -0.64
N ASP A 404 -7.86 18.00 0.56
CA ASP A 404 -7.04 18.10 1.78
C ASP A 404 -5.82 17.15 1.70
N THR A 405 -6.06 15.90 1.30
CA THR A 405 -4.99 14.90 1.09
C THR A 405 -4.02 15.35 -0.01
N MET A 406 -4.54 15.99 -1.06
CA MET A 406 -3.72 16.47 -2.17
C MET A 406 -2.84 17.66 -1.76
N GLU A 407 -3.37 18.58 -0.96
CA GLU A 407 -2.62 19.71 -0.42
C GLU A 407 -1.48 19.24 0.49
N ALA A 408 -1.75 18.28 1.37
CA ALA A 408 -0.74 17.68 2.23
C ALA A 408 0.35 16.96 1.42
N LEU A 409 -0.02 16.29 0.33
CA LEU A 409 0.91 15.63 -0.58
C LEU A 409 1.85 16.64 -1.28
N LEU A 410 1.31 17.72 -1.82
CA LEU A 410 2.10 18.77 -2.48
C LEU A 410 3.02 19.49 -1.49
N ALA A 411 2.54 19.76 -0.27
CA ALA A 411 3.36 20.35 0.79
C ALA A 411 4.53 19.43 1.18
N ALA A 412 4.29 18.12 1.31
CA ALA A 412 5.35 17.15 1.57
C ALA A 412 6.35 17.06 0.40
N ALA A 413 5.87 17.14 -0.84
CA ALA A 413 6.73 17.17 -2.02
C ALA A 413 7.69 18.38 -2.00
N GLU A 414 7.17 19.57 -1.66
CA GLU A 414 7.98 20.78 -1.53
C GLU A 414 9.00 20.67 -0.38
N GLU A 415 8.59 20.16 0.79
CA GLU A 415 9.48 19.92 1.94
C GLU A 415 10.63 18.97 1.60
N ASP A 416 10.37 17.93 0.79
CA ASP A 416 11.36 16.94 0.38
C ASP A 416 12.10 17.31 -0.93
N GLY A 417 11.80 18.47 -1.53
CA GLY A 417 12.44 18.94 -2.77
C GLY A 417 12.09 18.12 -4.01
N VAL A 418 10.91 17.48 -4.02
CA VAL A 418 10.38 16.69 -5.12
C VAL A 418 9.59 17.61 -6.06
N ASP A 419 10.00 17.66 -7.33
CA ASP A 419 9.27 18.40 -8.36
C ASP A 419 8.02 17.63 -8.78
N LEU A 420 6.86 18.09 -8.34
CA LEU A 420 5.56 17.49 -8.67
C LEU A 420 4.59 18.59 -9.13
N PRO A 421 4.00 18.48 -10.34
CA PRO A 421 3.05 19.48 -10.82
C PRO A 421 1.78 19.51 -9.97
N ASP A 422 1.08 20.64 -9.89
CA ASP A 422 -0.21 20.71 -9.20
C ASP A 422 -1.30 20.04 -10.05
N PRO A 423 -1.92 18.93 -9.62
CA PRO A 423 -2.89 18.19 -10.42
C PRO A 423 -4.27 18.86 -10.46
N ARG A 424 -4.45 19.98 -9.75
CA ARG A 424 -5.70 20.74 -9.65
C ARG A 424 -5.80 21.85 -10.70
N THR A 425 -4.71 22.17 -11.40
CA THR A 425 -4.75 23.16 -12.47
C THR A 425 -5.44 22.58 -13.70
N ASP A 426 -6.48 23.27 -14.17
CA ASP A 426 -7.25 22.86 -15.35
C ASP A 426 -6.53 23.33 -16.63
N ASP A 427 -5.39 22.72 -16.94
CA ASP A 427 -4.49 23.18 -18.01
C ASP A 427 -4.85 22.58 -19.40
N GLY A 428 -6.03 21.98 -19.60
CA GLY A 428 -6.39 21.47 -20.92
C GLY A 428 -7.77 20.86 -21.06
N ASP A 429 -8.28 20.89 -22.31
CA ASP A 429 -9.57 20.34 -22.74
C ASP A 429 -9.73 18.88 -22.31
N GLU A 430 -10.60 18.62 -21.32
CA GLU A 430 -10.94 17.25 -20.87
C GLU A 430 -11.42 16.39 -22.04
N THR A 431 -12.06 16.99 -23.05
CA THR A 431 -12.59 16.27 -24.20
C THR A 431 -11.50 15.74 -25.14
N ARG A 432 -10.35 16.41 -25.20
CA ARG A 432 -9.23 16.05 -26.08
C ARG A 432 -7.88 16.21 -25.34
N PRO A 433 -7.57 15.30 -24.41
CA PRO A 433 -6.29 15.34 -23.70
C PRO A 433 -5.13 15.20 -24.69
N ALA A 434 -3.98 15.77 -24.34
CA ALA A 434 -2.78 15.63 -25.16
C ALA A 434 -2.46 14.15 -25.44
N SER A 435 -1.83 13.83 -26.57
CA SER A 435 -1.41 12.45 -26.86
C SER A 435 -0.04 12.10 -26.26
N THR A 436 0.76 13.10 -25.90
CA THR A 436 2.14 12.94 -25.43
C THR A 436 2.36 13.49 -24.02
N GLY A 437 3.45 13.07 -23.38
CA GLY A 437 3.80 13.43 -22.01
C GLY A 437 3.00 12.61 -20.98
N ALA A 438 3.44 12.63 -19.73
CA ALA A 438 2.66 12.14 -18.60
C ALA A 438 1.79 13.26 -18.04
N ALA A 439 0.63 12.91 -17.49
CA ALA A 439 -0.27 13.84 -16.82
C ALA A 439 -0.50 13.42 -15.38
N PHE A 440 -0.47 14.39 -14.47
CA PHE A 440 -0.92 14.24 -13.09
C PHE A 440 -2.21 15.05 -12.91
N ARG A 441 -3.32 14.40 -12.57
CA ARG A 441 -4.64 15.08 -12.48
C ARG A 441 -5.46 14.63 -11.28
N PHE A 442 -6.23 15.56 -10.74
CA PHE A 442 -7.17 15.35 -9.66
C PHE A 442 -8.61 15.37 -10.16
N PHE A 443 -9.44 14.43 -9.70
CA PHE A 443 -10.87 14.36 -10.02
C PHE A 443 -11.72 14.19 -8.77
N ASP A 444 -12.88 14.85 -8.77
CA ASP A 444 -13.91 14.74 -7.71
C ASP A 444 -14.71 13.43 -7.77
N SER A 445 -14.56 12.66 -8.86
CA SER A 445 -15.37 11.48 -9.13
C SER A 445 -14.66 10.49 -10.05
N ARG A 446 -14.88 9.20 -9.76
CA ARG A 446 -14.29 8.09 -10.53
C ARG A 446 -14.76 8.09 -11.98
N SER A 447 -16.02 8.44 -12.25
CA SER A 447 -16.57 8.48 -13.61
C SER A 447 -15.86 9.52 -14.49
N ARG A 448 -15.52 10.70 -13.95
CA ARG A 448 -14.76 11.73 -14.69
C ARG A 448 -13.32 11.30 -14.93
N ALA A 449 -12.66 10.74 -13.92
CA ALA A 449 -11.31 10.19 -14.10
C ALA A 449 -11.28 9.09 -15.16
N ALA A 450 -12.27 8.19 -15.15
CA ALA A 450 -12.41 7.14 -16.14
C ALA A 450 -12.67 7.71 -17.54
N GLN A 451 -13.51 8.75 -17.66
CA GLN A 451 -13.80 9.40 -18.94
C GLN A 451 -12.53 9.99 -19.55
N TRP A 452 -11.77 10.72 -18.73
CA TRP A 452 -10.51 11.31 -19.13
C TRP A 452 -9.49 10.24 -19.52
N ALA A 453 -9.38 9.15 -18.74
CA ALA A 453 -8.47 8.04 -19.04
C ALA A 453 -8.83 7.34 -20.36
N GLU A 454 -10.12 7.12 -20.64
CA GLU A 454 -10.58 6.60 -21.93
C GLU A 454 -10.23 7.55 -23.09
N GLN A 455 -10.46 8.85 -22.93
CA GLN A 455 -10.06 9.85 -23.94
C GLN A 455 -8.55 9.91 -24.14
N ARG A 456 -7.77 9.74 -23.08
CA ARG A 456 -6.31 9.67 -23.12
C ARG A 456 -5.82 8.46 -23.90
N LEU A 457 -6.43 7.28 -23.67
CA LEU A 457 -6.13 6.08 -24.45
C LEU A 457 -6.47 6.27 -25.93
N LEU A 458 -7.63 6.85 -26.24
CA LEU A 458 -8.01 7.16 -27.62
C LEU A 458 -7.02 8.18 -28.24
N ALA A 459 -6.61 9.21 -27.52
CA ALA A 459 -5.64 10.20 -28.00
C ALA A 459 -4.32 9.58 -28.43
N ARG A 460 -3.88 8.54 -27.72
CA ARG A 460 -2.62 7.84 -27.98
C ARG A 460 -2.71 6.81 -29.09
N HIS A 461 -3.80 6.03 -29.11
CA HIS A 461 -3.86 4.81 -29.93
C HIS A 461 -4.88 4.85 -31.07
N ALA A 462 -5.88 5.72 -30.99
CA ALA A 462 -6.91 5.89 -32.01
C ALA A 462 -7.40 7.37 -32.07
N PRO A 463 -6.51 8.34 -32.36
CA PRO A 463 -6.84 9.76 -32.30
C PRO A 463 -7.94 10.18 -33.29
N GLU A 464 -8.13 9.41 -34.37
CA GLU A 464 -9.20 9.60 -35.34
C GLU A 464 -10.60 9.25 -34.79
N LEU A 465 -10.68 8.60 -33.63
CA LEU A 465 -11.91 8.30 -32.91
C LEU A 465 -12.25 9.32 -31.83
N LEU A 466 -11.36 10.28 -31.58
CA LEU A 466 -11.66 11.35 -30.65
C LEU A 466 -12.63 12.35 -31.29
N PRO A 467 -13.68 12.75 -30.56
CA PRO A 467 -14.57 13.80 -31.02
C PRO A 467 -13.79 15.11 -31.17
N GLU A 468 -14.09 15.89 -32.21
CA GLU A 468 -13.49 17.21 -32.44
C GLU A 468 -14.07 18.27 -31.50
N THR A 469 -15.32 18.08 -31.04
CA THR A 469 -15.99 18.99 -30.12
C THR A 469 -16.78 18.23 -29.05
N ALA A 470 -17.01 18.86 -27.89
CA ALA A 470 -17.88 18.30 -26.84
C ALA A 470 -19.32 18.04 -27.33
N GLU A 471 -19.77 18.84 -28.30
CA GLU A 471 -21.06 18.66 -28.96
C GLU A 471 -21.12 17.40 -29.81
N GLU A 472 -20.08 17.13 -30.62
CA GLU A 472 -19.96 15.88 -31.38
C GLU A 472 -19.91 14.66 -30.44
N ALA A 473 -19.13 14.76 -29.35
CA ALA A 473 -19.04 13.71 -28.34
C ALA A 473 -20.42 13.36 -27.74
N ALA A 474 -21.24 14.38 -27.51
CA ALA A 474 -22.59 14.22 -26.99
C ALA A 474 -23.60 13.72 -28.03
N MET A 475 -23.39 13.98 -29.31
CA MET A 475 -24.29 13.53 -30.38
C MET A 475 -23.99 12.11 -30.85
N ALA A 476 -22.72 11.67 -30.76
CA ALA A 476 -22.25 10.38 -31.24
C ALA A 476 -23.09 9.16 -30.79
N PRO A 477 -23.59 9.05 -29.53
CA PRO A 477 -24.43 7.93 -29.10
C PRO A 477 -25.73 7.76 -29.87
N LEU A 478 -26.35 8.87 -30.26
CA LEU A 478 -27.60 8.87 -31.03
C LEU A 478 -27.35 8.54 -32.50
N LEU A 479 -26.24 9.05 -33.05
CA LEU A 479 -25.94 9.01 -34.48
C LEU A 479 -25.22 7.72 -34.93
N GLN A 480 -24.60 6.98 -34.01
CA GLN A 480 -23.80 5.78 -34.33
C GLN A 480 -24.53 4.66 -35.10
N HIS A 481 -25.86 4.65 -35.07
CA HIS A 481 -26.68 3.62 -35.73
C HIS A 481 -27.26 4.11 -37.06
N LEU A 482 -26.97 5.36 -37.44
CA LEU A 482 -27.38 5.97 -38.69
C LEU A 482 -26.25 5.87 -39.72
N SER A 483 -26.60 5.86 -41.00
CA SER A 483 -25.61 6.08 -42.05
C SER A 483 -25.09 7.53 -41.98
N GLU A 484 -23.91 7.83 -42.55
CA GLU A 484 -23.39 9.20 -42.57
C GLU A 484 -24.32 10.22 -43.26
N GLU A 485 -25.12 9.77 -44.23
CA GLU A 485 -26.11 10.60 -44.92
C GLU A 485 -27.33 10.85 -44.02
N ASP A 486 -27.80 9.81 -43.34
CA ASP A 486 -28.91 9.89 -42.40
C ASP A 486 -28.57 10.73 -41.16
N ALA A 487 -27.36 10.59 -40.61
CA ALA A 487 -26.87 11.36 -39.48
C ALA A 487 -26.81 12.85 -39.81
N ARG A 488 -26.22 13.22 -40.96
CA ARG A 488 -26.18 14.61 -41.45
C ARG A 488 -27.58 15.19 -41.69
N THR A 489 -28.48 14.38 -42.25
CA THR A 489 -29.88 14.79 -42.46
C THR A 489 -30.55 15.05 -41.12
N LEU A 490 -30.40 14.16 -40.16
CA LEU A 490 -30.98 14.31 -38.82
C LEU A 490 -30.42 15.53 -38.08
N GLU A 491 -29.10 15.71 -38.08
CA GLU A 491 -28.45 16.88 -37.48
C GLU A 491 -28.95 18.19 -38.10
N SER A 492 -29.11 18.26 -39.42
CA SER A 492 -29.63 19.47 -40.09
C SER A 492 -31.06 19.84 -39.68
N MET A 493 -31.79 18.88 -39.11
CA MET A 493 -33.17 19.04 -38.63
C MET A 493 -33.26 19.39 -37.13
N MET A 494 -32.14 19.41 -36.40
CA MET A 494 -32.10 19.71 -34.97
C MET A 494 -31.82 21.19 -34.70
N ASP A 495 -32.54 21.76 -33.73
CA ASP A 495 -32.36 23.13 -33.27
C ASP A 495 -31.43 23.21 -32.06
N ASP A 496 -30.53 24.20 -32.05
CA ASP A 496 -29.76 24.56 -30.85
C ASP A 496 -30.63 25.31 -29.85
N ARG A 497 -30.57 24.88 -28.58
CA ARG A 497 -31.22 25.59 -27.48
C ARG A 497 -30.30 25.73 -26.30
N VAL A 498 -30.24 26.93 -25.74
CA VAL A 498 -29.46 27.27 -24.55
C VAL A 498 -30.40 27.64 -23.42
N TYR A 499 -30.10 27.13 -22.23
CA TYR A 499 -30.87 27.33 -21.00
C TYR A 499 -29.95 27.84 -19.89
N GLU A 500 -30.44 28.81 -19.12
CA GLU A 500 -29.74 29.35 -17.95
C GLU A 500 -30.01 28.51 -16.69
N ASP A 501 -29.19 28.69 -15.65
CA ASP A 501 -29.32 27.92 -14.41
C ASP A 501 -30.73 28.03 -13.79
N GLY A 502 -31.26 26.90 -13.33
CA GLY A 502 -32.57 26.79 -12.71
C GLY A 502 -33.75 26.88 -13.68
N GLN A 503 -33.52 27.18 -14.97
CA GLN A 503 -34.56 27.29 -15.98
C GLN A 503 -35.26 25.93 -16.19
N ILE A 504 -36.59 25.94 -16.19
CA ILE A 504 -37.38 24.74 -16.46
C ILE A 504 -37.42 24.54 -17.97
N ILE A 505 -36.82 23.46 -18.45
CA ILE A 505 -36.80 23.08 -19.86
C ILE A 505 -38.15 22.49 -20.26
N ARG A 506 -38.67 21.54 -19.45
CA ARG A 506 -39.98 20.88 -19.63
C ARG A 506 -40.69 20.69 -18.30
N ARG A 507 -42.01 20.79 -18.27
CA ARG A 507 -42.83 20.53 -17.07
C ARG A 507 -43.55 19.18 -17.15
N ALA A 508 -43.70 18.52 -16.01
CA ALA A 508 -44.55 17.33 -15.90
C ALA A 508 -45.97 17.64 -16.40
N GLY A 509 -46.57 16.69 -17.11
CA GLY A 509 -47.91 16.80 -17.71
C GLY A 509 -47.95 17.47 -19.09
N GLN A 510 -46.86 18.08 -19.56
CA GLN A 510 -46.81 18.64 -20.93
C GLN A 510 -46.89 17.52 -21.99
N PRO A 511 -47.52 17.78 -23.15
CA PRO A 511 -47.49 16.84 -24.27
C PRO A 511 -46.07 16.67 -24.82
N PHE A 512 -45.84 15.58 -25.56
CA PHE A 512 -44.60 15.35 -26.29
C PHE A 512 -44.23 16.57 -27.13
N GLY A 513 -43.04 17.11 -26.94
CA GLY A 513 -42.59 18.29 -27.68
C GLY A 513 -41.21 18.16 -28.29
N GLY A 514 -40.71 16.94 -28.40
CA GLY A 514 -39.45 16.62 -29.06
C GLY A 514 -38.50 15.84 -28.16
N ILE A 515 -37.40 15.44 -28.79
CA ILE A 515 -36.28 14.77 -28.14
C ILE A 515 -35.15 15.78 -28.02
N TYR A 516 -34.57 15.85 -26.83
CA TYR A 516 -33.51 16.76 -26.48
C TYR A 516 -32.26 15.94 -26.22
N VAL A 517 -31.17 16.23 -26.92
CA VAL A 517 -29.85 15.69 -26.60
C VAL A 517 -29.06 16.77 -25.88
N ILE A 518 -28.54 16.44 -24.70
CA ILE A 518 -27.74 17.37 -23.91
C ILE A 518 -26.35 17.43 -24.54
N THR A 519 -25.94 18.60 -25.04
CA THR A 519 -24.60 18.79 -25.63
C THR A 519 -23.62 19.43 -24.65
N SER A 520 -24.12 20.17 -23.66
CA SER A 520 -23.31 20.73 -22.58
C SER A 520 -24.17 21.02 -21.35
N GLY A 521 -23.58 20.96 -20.15
CA GLY A 521 -24.25 21.21 -18.88
C GLY A 521 -25.00 20.01 -18.29
N ARG A 522 -25.73 20.20 -17.20
CA ARG A 522 -26.47 19.14 -16.48
C ARG A 522 -27.95 19.45 -16.36
N VAL A 523 -28.77 18.41 -16.42
CA VAL A 523 -30.23 18.53 -16.35
C VAL A 523 -30.78 17.67 -15.23
N GLU A 524 -31.62 18.22 -14.36
CA GLU A 524 -32.27 17.50 -13.27
C GLU A 524 -33.73 17.17 -13.63
N LEU A 525 -34.09 15.90 -13.51
CA LEU A 525 -35.45 15.39 -13.62
C LEU A 525 -36.03 15.21 -12.22
N THR A 526 -37.20 15.80 -12.00
CA THR A 526 -37.96 15.71 -10.75
C THR A 526 -39.35 15.13 -11.03
N GLY A 527 -39.63 13.93 -10.50
CA GLY A 527 -40.94 13.27 -10.62
C GLY A 527 -41.60 13.06 -9.27
N GLN A 528 -42.93 12.97 -9.22
CA GLN A 528 -43.67 12.55 -8.02
C GLN A 528 -43.76 11.03 -7.97
N GLY A 529 -43.20 10.39 -6.95
CA GLY A 529 -43.40 8.96 -6.69
C GLY A 529 -44.84 8.65 -6.25
N THR A 530 -45.29 7.43 -6.49
CA THR A 530 -46.56 6.89 -5.97
C THR A 530 -46.57 7.00 -4.44
N GLY A 531 -47.47 7.81 -3.87
CA GLY A 531 -47.62 7.98 -2.42
C GLY A 531 -47.19 9.35 -1.85
N GLY A 532 -46.95 10.36 -2.68
CA GLY A 532 -46.88 11.76 -2.23
C GLY A 532 -45.63 12.18 -1.44
N ARG A 533 -44.64 11.31 -1.25
CA ARG A 533 -43.46 11.66 -0.42
C ARG A 533 -42.10 11.13 -0.84
N ARG A 534 -41.87 10.90 -2.14
CA ARG A 534 -40.51 10.78 -2.71
C ARG A 534 -40.43 11.46 -4.06
N VAL A 535 -39.63 12.52 -4.16
CA VAL A 535 -39.25 13.13 -5.44
C VAL A 535 -38.03 12.37 -5.93
N ARG A 536 -38.18 11.57 -6.99
CA ARG A 536 -37.00 10.96 -7.62
C ARG A 536 -36.26 12.08 -8.35
N ARG A 537 -35.04 12.37 -7.89
CA ARG A 537 -34.09 13.29 -8.54
C ARG A 537 -33.13 12.46 -9.35
N THR A 538 -33.19 12.60 -10.67
CA THR A 538 -32.23 12.00 -11.59
C THR A 538 -31.50 13.13 -12.31
N VAL A 539 -30.17 13.08 -12.39
CA VAL A 539 -29.38 14.07 -13.13
C VAL A 539 -28.91 13.42 -14.42
N LEU A 540 -29.10 14.11 -15.54
CA LEU A 540 -28.59 13.73 -16.86
C LEU A 540 -27.45 14.66 -17.27
N THR A 541 -26.49 14.10 -17.99
CA THR A 541 -25.24 14.74 -18.42
C THR A 541 -25.16 14.78 -19.96
N PRO A 542 -24.17 15.47 -20.55
CA PRO A 542 -24.00 15.49 -21.99
C PRO A 542 -23.88 14.08 -22.58
N GLY A 543 -24.47 13.86 -23.75
CA GLY A 543 -24.59 12.54 -24.38
C GLY A 543 -25.89 11.80 -24.06
N MET A 544 -26.62 12.20 -23.02
CA MET A 544 -27.91 11.60 -22.67
C MET A 544 -29.06 12.34 -23.37
N THR A 545 -30.15 11.61 -23.62
CA THR A 545 -31.39 12.15 -24.20
C THR A 545 -32.49 12.30 -23.15
N PHE A 546 -33.40 13.27 -23.36
CA PHE A 546 -34.64 13.37 -22.59
C PHE A 546 -35.82 13.84 -23.46
N GLY A 547 -37.03 13.47 -23.05
CA GLY A 547 -38.29 13.83 -23.72
C GLY A 547 -38.98 12.66 -24.41
N GLU A 548 -38.23 11.63 -24.77
CA GLU A 548 -38.71 10.33 -25.28
C GLU A 548 -39.69 9.65 -24.32
N SER A 549 -39.50 9.81 -23.02
CA SER A 549 -40.41 9.30 -21.98
C SER A 549 -41.86 9.80 -22.11
N ALA A 550 -42.09 10.94 -22.77
CA ALA A 550 -43.45 11.45 -23.01
C ALA A 550 -44.19 10.71 -24.15
N LEU A 551 -43.54 9.76 -24.83
CA LEU A 551 -44.14 8.91 -25.88
C LEU A 551 -44.84 7.66 -25.32
N GLY A 552 -44.53 7.26 -24.09
CA GLY A 552 -45.25 6.19 -23.38
C GLY A 552 -46.68 6.62 -23.04
N GLN A 553 -47.57 5.69 -22.67
CA GLN A 553 -48.94 6.05 -22.24
C GLN A 553 -48.90 6.75 -20.86
N PRO A 554 -49.53 7.94 -20.67
CA PRO A 554 -50.60 8.57 -21.46
C PRO A 554 -50.17 9.69 -22.45
N GLY A 555 -48.94 9.68 -22.95
CA GLY A 555 -48.45 10.64 -23.96
C GLY A 555 -48.01 11.99 -23.36
N ARG A 556 -47.62 12.00 -22.08
CA ARG A 556 -47.28 13.22 -21.34
C ARG A 556 -45.96 13.06 -20.60
N GLN A 557 -45.23 14.17 -20.47
CA GLN A 557 -43.97 14.24 -19.74
C GLN A 557 -44.19 13.80 -18.28
N PRO A 558 -43.50 12.77 -17.78
CA PRO A 558 -43.70 12.26 -16.42
C PRO A 558 -43.01 13.10 -15.34
N SER A 559 -41.94 13.83 -15.70
CA SER A 559 -41.07 14.57 -14.77
C SER A 559 -40.88 16.02 -15.22
N THR A 560 -40.62 16.90 -14.25
CA THR A 560 -40.17 18.27 -14.56
C THR A 560 -38.66 18.26 -14.75
N VAL A 561 -38.22 18.81 -15.87
CA VAL A 561 -36.84 18.85 -16.35
C VAL A 561 -36.30 20.26 -16.17
N ARG A 562 -35.21 20.41 -15.41
CA ARG A 562 -34.63 21.70 -15.02
C ARG A 562 -33.13 21.74 -15.31
N ALA A 563 -32.65 22.84 -15.87
CA ALA A 563 -31.22 23.09 -16.05
C ALA A 563 -30.50 23.30 -14.71
N ARG A 564 -29.30 22.73 -14.58
CA ARG A 564 -28.38 22.92 -13.44
C ARG A 564 -27.07 23.49 -13.98
N GLY A 565 -26.86 24.78 -13.77
CA GLY A 565 -25.92 25.59 -14.53
C GLY A 565 -26.44 25.93 -15.93
N ARG A 566 -25.57 26.54 -16.75
CA ARG A 566 -25.84 26.78 -18.17
C ARG A 566 -25.87 25.43 -18.92
N VAL A 567 -26.91 25.20 -19.70
CA VAL A 567 -27.12 23.94 -20.45
C VAL A 567 -27.35 24.25 -21.92
N THR A 568 -26.72 23.49 -22.81
CA THR A 568 -26.98 23.53 -24.25
C THR A 568 -27.53 22.18 -24.70
N THR A 569 -28.54 22.20 -25.57
CA THR A 569 -29.17 20.99 -26.11
C THR A 569 -29.41 21.12 -27.61
N ARG A 570 -29.31 20.00 -28.32
CA ARG A 570 -29.82 19.83 -29.68
C ARG A 570 -31.21 19.22 -29.61
N VAL A 571 -32.20 19.83 -30.28
CA VAL A 571 -33.60 19.44 -30.13
C VAL A 571 -34.21 19.06 -31.46
N LEU A 572 -34.70 17.82 -31.54
CA LEU A 572 -35.58 17.39 -32.61
C LEU A 572 -37.02 17.61 -32.16
N THR A 573 -37.66 18.69 -32.64
CA THR A 573 -38.99 19.06 -32.18
C THR A 573 -40.06 18.06 -32.61
N ALA A 574 -41.17 17.98 -31.88
CA ALA A 574 -42.26 17.07 -32.24
C ALA A 574 -42.78 17.29 -33.67
N GLN A 575 -42.84 18.54 -34.15
CA GLN A 575 -43.26 18.86 -35.51
C GLN A 575 -42.31 18.30 -36.56
N VAL A 576 -41.00 18.49 -36.36
CA VAL A 576 -39.96 17.95 -37.24
C VAL A 576 -39.98 16.42 -37.23
N MET A 577 -40.23 15.80 -36.08
CA MET A 577 -40.36 14.34 -35.99
C MET A 577 -41.54 13.79 -36.78
N TYR A 578 -42.71 14.45 -36.71
CA TYR A 578 -43.86 14.03 -37.52
C TYR A 578 -43.57 14.21 -39.01
N ALA A 579 -42.95 15.33 -39.40
CA ALA A 579 -42.53 15.56 -40.78
C ALA A 579 -41.51 14.52 -41.25
N LEU A 580 -40.57 14.11 -40.40
CA LEU A 580 -39.59 13.07 -40.68
C LEU A 580 -40.25 11.70 -40.91
N GLN A 581 -41.26 11.36 -40.11
CA GLN A 581 -42.03 10.12 -40.28
C GLN A 581 -42.79 10.06 -41.61
N GLU A 582 -43.29 11.20 -42.09
CA GLU A 582 -43.98 11.28 -43.38
C GLU A 582 -43.00 11.29 -44.55
N ALA A 583 -41.91 12.07 -44.46
CA ALA A 583 -40.96 12.28 -45.56
C ALA A 583 -39.96 11.13 -45.72
N SER A 584 -39.49 10.53 -44.63
CA SER A 584 -38.56 9.40 -44.63
C SER A 584 -38.90 8.41 -43.50
N PRO A 585 -39.90 7.54 -43.70
CA PRO A 585 -40.31 6.54 -42.70
C PRO A 585 -39.17 5.63 -42.25
N ARG A 586 -38.24 5.33 -43.16
CA ARG A 586 -37.04 4.52 -42.87
C ARG A 586 -36.14 5.20 -41.84
N LEU A 587 -35.81 6.48 -42.04
CA LEU A 587 -34.95 7.24 -41.13
C LEU A 587 -35.62 7.42 -39.77
N ALA A 588 -36.93 7.70 -39.75
CA ALA A 588 -37.69 7.76 -38.51
C ALA A 588 -37.64 6.44 -37.72
N LEU A 589 -37.76 5.29 -38.39
CA LEU A 589 -37.66 3.98 -37.75
C LEU A 589 -36.27 3.72 -37.17
N VAL A 590 -35.19 4.05 -37.89
CA VAL A 590 -33.82 3.88 -37.37
C VAL A 590 -33.56 4.80 -36.17
N LEU A 591 -34.03 6.04 -36.22
CA LEU A 591 -33.98 6.97 -35.09
C LEU A 591 -34.71 6.40 -33.86
N TRP A 592 -35.90 5.83 -34.06
CA TRP A 592 -36.65 5.19 -32.97
C TRP A 592 -35.92 4.01 -32.35
N GLU A 593 -35.31 3.16 -33.19
CA GLU A 593 -34.49 2.05 -32.71
C GLU A 593 -33.27 2.54 -31.91
N ALA A 594 -32.62 3.62 -32.36
CA ALA A 594 -31.48 4.22 -31.66
C ALA A 594 -31.88 4.74 -30.27
N LEU A 595 -32.99 5.46 -30.17
CA LEU A 595 -33.52 5.99 -28.90
C LEU A 595 -33.98 4.89 -27.95
N ALA A 596 -34.59 3.83 -28.49
CA ALA A 596 -35.00 2.69 -27.66
C ALA A 596 -33.77 1.99 -27.06
N ARG A 597 -32.70 1.79 -27.84
CA ARG A 597 -31.43 1.23 -27.33
C ARG A 597 -30.77 2.15 -26.31
N ASP A 598 -30.79 3.46 -26.53
CA ASP A 598 -30.27 4.47 -25.60
C ASP A 598 -31.01 4.41 -24.25
N ALA A 599 -32.34 4.36 -24.27
CA ALA A 599 -33.17 4.25 -23.07
C ALA A 599 -32.88 2.99 -22.23
N TYR A 600 -32.65 1.84 -22.88
CA TYR A 600 -32.28 0.59 -22.17
C TYR A 600 -30.87 0.66 -21.57
N THR A 601 -29.94 1.33 -22.23
CA THR A 601 -28.55 1.47 -21.75
C THR A 601 -28.47 2.44 -20.57
N ALA A 602 -29.19 3.57 -20.63
CA ALA A 602 -29.34 4.52 -19.52
C ALA A 602 -30.04 3.89 -18.30
N LEU A 603 -31.01 2.98 -18.51
CA LEU A 603 -31.64 2.22 -17.43
C LEU A 603 -30.63 1.30 -16.72
N GLY A 604 -29.73 0.66 -17.47
CA GLY A 604 -28.66 -0.17 -16.91
C GLY A 604 -27.64 0.63 -16.10
N GLN A 605 -27.34 1.87 -16.49
CA GLN A 605 -26.50 2.79 -15.72
C GLN A 605 -27.17 3.24 -14.42
N LEU A 606 -28.45 3.62 -14.47
CA LEU A 606 -29.21 4.00 -13.28
C LEU A 606 -29.29 2.86 -12.26
N ILE A 607 -29.38 1.60 -12.70
CA ILE A 607 -29.36 0.43 -11.81
C ILE A 607 -27.99 0.25 -11.16
N ARG A 608 -26.89 0.44 -11.90
CA ARG A 608 -25.52 0.36 -11.34
C ARG A 608 -25.22 1.49 -10.35
N GLU A 609 -25.65 2.72 -10.66
CA GLU A 609 -25.46 3.87 -9.78
C GLU A 609 -26.35 3.83 -8.53
N THR A 610 -27.58 3.30 -8.63
CA THR A 610 -28.43 3.11 -7.45
C THR A 610 -28.03 1.91 -6.60
N GLY A 611 -27.43 0.87 -7.19
CA GLY A 611 -26.78 -0.21 -6.44
C GLY A 611 -25.58 0.29 -5.62
N ALA A 612 -24.78 1.20 -6.17
CA ALA A 612 -23.64 1.81 -5.49
C ALA A 612 -24.01 2.84 -4.39
N LEU A 613 -25.29 3.15 -4.21
CA LEU A 613 -25.80 4.02 -3.13
C LEU A 613 -26.40 3.22 -1.96
N GLN A 614 -26.46 1.88 -2.05
CA GLN A 614 -27.01 1.01 -1.02
C GLN A 614 -25.99 0.12 -0.31
N ASP A 615 -24.73 0.13 -0.74
CA ASP A 615 -23.57 -0.42 -0.02
C ASP A 615 -22.66 0.72 0.44
#